data_AF-A0A7L3XVD4-F1
#
_entry.id   AF-A0A7L3XVD4-F1
#
_cell.length_a   1.000
_cell.length_b   1.000
_cell.length_c   1.000
_cell.angle_alpha   90.00
_cell.angle_beta   90.00
_cell.angle_gamma   90.00
#
_symmetry.space_group_name_H-M   'P 1'
#
loop_
_entity.id
_entity.type
_entity.pdbx_description
1 polymer ?
#
loop_
_entity_poly.entity_id
_entity_poly.type
_entity_poly.pdbx_seq_one_letter_code
_entity_poly.pdbx_strand_id
1 'polypeptide(L)'
;SGGLSNLLFKCALPEHILSVGDEPRQVLLRVYGAILQGVDSLVLESVMFAILAERALGPRLYGVFPQGRLEQYIPSRRLRTEDLRDPDISKEIAVKMSRFHGMVMPFNKEPKWLFGTMEWYLKQISELTFPEEEQLKKFNHLKTYNLQEEMKSLRELLESTPSPVVFCHNDVQEGNILLLAGHEASSSDKLMLIDFEYSSYNYRGFDIGNHFCEWVYNYTHDSWPFFKASPENYPSRQQQLHFVRHYLSEDSGRRGDTTHEEQARIEEEMLTEINRFALASHFFWGLWSILQAKISTIKFGYL
;
A
#
# COMPACT_ATOMS: atom_id res chain seq x y z
N SER A 1 -9.87 10.73 -10.42
CA SER A 1 -9.56 11.61 -9.29
C SER A 1 -8.20 11.22 -8.74
N GLY A 2 -7.33 12.20 -8.49
CA GLY A 2 -6.10 12.00 -7.70
C GLY A 2 -6.42 12.13 -6.22
N GLY A 3 -5.69 11.42 -5.36
CA GLY A 3 -5.75 11.63 -3.91
C GLY A 3 -5.40 13.08 -3.55
N LEU A 4 -5.83 13.55 -2.38
CA LEU A 4 -5.86 14.98 -2.05
C LEU A 4 -4.50 15.67 -1.90
N SER A 5 -3.41 14.90 -1.98
CA SER A 5 -2.02 15.36 -1.93
C SER A 5 -1.49 15.83 -3.30
N ASN A 6 -2.10 15.38 -4.41
CA ASN A 6 -1.57 15.55 -5.77
C ASN A 6 -2.67 15.90 -6.79
N LEU A 7 -2.43 16.91 -7.63
CA LEU A 7 -3.27 17.18 -8.79
C LEU A 7 -2.78 16.36 -9.99
N LEU A 8 -3.70 15.65 -10.63
CA LEU A 8 -3.41 14.78 -11.78
C LEU A 8 -4.12 15.30 -13.03
N PHE A 9 -3.35 15.57 -14.08
CA PHE A 9 -3.86 16.02 -15.37
C PHE A 9 -3.41 15.08 -16.48
N LYS A 10 -4.37 14.58 -17.27
CA LYS A 10 -4.06 13.89 -18.52
C LYS A 10 -3.79 14.95 -19.60
N CYS A 11 -2.58 14.99 -20.11
CA CYS A 11 -2.18 15.86 -21.21
C CYS A 11 -2.09 15.00 -22.49
N ALA A 12 -2.66 15.47 -23.60
CA ALA A 12 -2.69 14.73 -24.85
C ALA A 12 -2.51 15.65 -26.06
N LEU A 13 -1.81 15.16 -27.09
CA LEU A 13 -1.76 15.81 -28.39
C LEU A 13 -3.12 15.69 -29.12
N PRO A 14 -3.57 16.75 -29.81
CA PRO A 14 -4.73 16.65 -30.69
C PRO A 14 -4.56 15.56 -31.76
N GLU A 15 -5.64 14.88 -32.15
CA GLU A 15 -5.59 13.75 -33.10
C GLU A 15 -4.95 14.10 -34.46
N HIS A 16 -5.14 15.33 -34.92
CA HIS A 16 -4.60 15.81 -36.20
C HIS A 16 -3.10 16.11 -36.19
N ILE A 17 -2.47 16.17 -35.01
CA ILE A 17 -1.02 16.36 -34.88
C ILE A 17 -0.37 14.98 -34.84
N LEU A 18 0.42 14.65 -35.86
CA LEU A 18 1.17 13.39 -35.93
C LEU A 18 2.39 13.43 -35.01
N SER A 19 2.77 12.26 -34.50
CA SER A 19 4.02 12.10 -33.78
C SER A 19 5.22 12.15 -34.73
N VAL A 20 6.34 12.72 -34.28
CA VAL A 20 7.57 12.91 -35.07
C VAL A 20 8.57 11.79 -34.81
N GLY A 21 8.62 11.27 -33.58
CA GLY A 21 9.49 10.18 -33.14
C GLY A 21 8.75 9.20 -32.24
N ASP A 22 9.40 8.77 -31.18
CA ASP A 22 8.88 7.84 -30.17
C ASP A 22 8.21 8.55 -29.00
N GLU A 23 7.91 9.85 -29.12
CA GLU A 23 7.29 10.60 -28.04
C GLU A 23 5.85 10.12 -27.75
N PRO A 24 5.46 10.08 -26.47
CA PRO A 24 4.13 9.66 -26.09
C PRO A 24 3.08 10.70 -26.54
N ARG A 25 1.97 10.22 -27.12
CA ARG A 25 0.82 11.09 -27.44
C ARG A 25 0.04 11.56 -26.23
N GLN A 26 0.17 10.85 -25.11
CA GLN A 26 -0.53 11.12 -23.86
C GLN A 26 0.44 10.93 -22.69
N VAL A 27 0.43 11.89 -21.76
CA VAL A 27 1.22 11.85 -20.53
C VAL A 27 0.34 12.22 -19.34
N LEU A 28 0.75 11.77 -18.17
CA LEU A 28 0.15 12.16 -16.90
C LEU A 28 1.05 13.21 -16.25
N LEU A 29 0.51 14.41 -16.08
CA LEU A 29 1.12 15.47 -15.29
C LEU A 29 0.66 15.33 -13.85
N ARG A 30 1.62 15.10 -12.95
CA ARG A 30 1.40 15.12 -11.51
C ARG A 30 1.98 16.40 -10.95
N VAL A 31 1.13 17.21 -10.33
CA VAL A 31 1.52 18.43 -9.63
C VAL A 31 1.38 18.19 -8.13
N TYR A 32 2.51 18.39 -7.46
CA TYR A 32 2.70 18.32 -6.03
C TYR A 32 1.87 19.40 -5.32
N GLY A 33 1.02 19.01 -4.37
CA GLY A 33 0.26 19.95 -3.54
C GLY A 33 1.18 20.85 -2.68
N ALA A 34 0.69 22.02 -2.28
CA ALA A 34 1.45 22.99 -1.47
C ALA A 34 1.85 22.47 -0.07
N ILE A 35 1.35 21.30 0.34
CA ILE A 35 1.62 20.62 1.61
C ILE A 35 2.66 19.50 1.41
N LEU A 36 3.53 19.59 0.41
CA LEU A 36 4.62 18.63 0.31
C LEU A 36 5.71 18.93 1.34
N GLN A 37 5.61 18.12 2.40
CA GLN A 37 6.67 17.35 3.04
C GLN A 37 8.08 17.73 2.60
N GLY A 38 8.94 18.07 3.57
CA GLY A 38 10.24 18.71 3.37
C GLY A 38 11.13 18.09 2.28
N VAL A 39 12.09 18.89 1.80
CA VAL A 39 12.99 18.62 0.65
C VAL A 39 13.49 17.17 0.58
N ASP A 40 13.83 16.57 1.72
CA ASP A 40 14.32 15.19 1.80
C ASP A 40 13.29 14.14 1.33
N SER A 41 12.00 14.34 1.62
CA SER A 41 10.93 13.44 1.17
C SER A 41 10.79 13.46 -0.36
N LEU A 42 10.85 14.65 -0.95
CA LEU A 42 10.76 14.84 -2.41
C LEU A 42 11.92 14.18 -3.16
N VAL A 43 13.13 14.27 -2.60
CA VAL A 43 14.32 13.62 -3.18
C VAL A 43 14.17 12.10 -3.12
N LEU A 44 13.76 11.54 -1.98
CA LEU A 44 13.55 10.10 -1.83
C LEU A 44 12.45 9.58 -2.76
N GLU A 45 11.32 10.28 -2.88
CA GLU A 45 10.23 9.93 -3.79
C GLU A 45 10.71 9.96 -5.25
N SER A 46 11.47 10.98 -5.64
CA SER A 46 12.00 11.11 -7.00
C SER A 46 12.98 9.98 -7.35
N VAL A 47 13.86 9.61 -6.41
CA VAL A 47 14.79 8.47 -6.57
C VAL A 47 14.02 7.17 -6.67
N MET A 48 13.02 6.97 -5.81
CA MET A 48 12.18 5.77 -5.82
C MET A 48 11.45 5.61 -7.15
N PHE A 49 10.79 6.68 -7.61
CA PHE A 49 10.04 6.69 -8.86
C PHE A 49 10.95 6.41 -10.07
N ALA A 50 12.12 7.05 -10.13
CA ALA A 50 13.08 6.83 -11.21
C ALA A 50 13.53 5.35 -11.28
N ILE A 51 13.86 4.73 -10.14
CA ILE A 51 14.28 3.33 -10.10
C ILE A 51 13.14 2.40 -10.55
N LEU A 52 11.90 2.67 -10.13
CA LEU A 52 10.73 1.88 -10.52
C LEU A 52 10.43 1.99 -12.02
N ALA A 53 10.57 3.19 -12.59
CA ALA A 53 10.44 3.42 -14.02
C ALA A 53 11.51 2.66 -14.82
N GLU A 54 12.78 2.74 -14.42
CA GLU A 54 13.90 2.03 -15.08
C GLU A 54 13.77 0.51 -15.01
N ARG A 55 13.16 -0.03 -13.94
CA ARG A 55 12.91 -1.47 -13.78
C ARG A 55 11.59 -1.95 -14.41
N ALA A 56 10.84 -1.07 -15.08
CA ALA A 56 9.51 -1.34 -15.62
C ALA A 56 8.52 -1.88 -14.57
N LEU A 57 8.68 -1.46 -13.31
CA LEU A 57 7.80 -1.81 -12.17
C LEU A 57 6.81 -0.68 -11.85
N GLY A 58 6.92 0.46 -12.52
CA GLY A 58 5.97 1.56 -12.46
C GLY A 58 5.88 2.30 -13.81
N PRO A 59 5.09 3.39 -13.88
CA PRO A 59 4.98 4.19 -15.08
C PRO A 59 6.35 4.77 -15.50
N ARG A 60 6.61 4.87 -16.81
CA ARG A 60 7.83 5.54 -17.29
C ARG A 60 7.88 6.99 -16.80
N LEU A 61 9.07 7.45 -16.45
CA LEU A 61 9.33 8.84 -16.08
C LEU A 61 9.78 9.62 -17.32
N TYR A 62 9.06 10.68 -17.68
CA TYR A 62 9.42 11.55 -18.82
C TYR A 62 10.13 12.84 -18.37
N GLY A 63 9.88 13.32 -17.16
CA GLY A 63 10.56 14.50 -16.64
C GLY A 63 10.18 14.82 -15.20
N VAL A 64 11.08 15.49 -14.49
CA VAL A 64 10.89 15.96 -13.10
C VAL A 64 11.16 17.46 -13.06
N PHE A 65 10.35 18.19 -12.32
CA PHE A 65 10.49 19.62 -12.08
C PHE A 65 10.10 19.95 -10.64
N PRO A 66 10.43 21.14 -10.09
CA PRO A 66 10.26 21.41 -8.66
C PRO A 66 8.83 21.24 -8.14
N GLN A 67 7.82 21.45 -8.99
CA GLN A 67 6.40 21.37 -8.63
C GLN A 67 5.75 20.05 -9.04
N GLY A 68 6.48 19.07 -9.57
CA GLY A 68 5.85 17.85 -10.08
C GLY A 68 6.70 17.00 -11.01
N ARG A 69 6.01 16.11 -11.73
CA ARG A 69 6.62 15.21 -12.72
C ARG A 69 5.67 14.92 -13.87
N LEU A 70 6.26 14.54 -14.99
CA LEU A 70 5.57 13.95 -16.13
C LEU A 70 5.87 12.45 -16.15
N GLU A 71 4.81 11.65 -16.10
CA GLU A 71 4.88 10.19 -16.11
C GLU A 71 3.99 9.60 -17.22
N GLN A 72 4.22 8.33 -17.55
CA GLN A 72 3.41 7.60 -18.50
C GLN A 72 1.95 7.59 -18.07
N TYR A 73 1.06 8.03 -18.97
CA TYR A 73 -0.36 7.77 -18.80
C TYR A 73 -0.65 6.32 -19.14
N ILE A 74 -1.21 5.58 -18.20
CA ILE A 74 -1.55 4.17 -18.35
C ILE A 74 -3.07 4.06 -18.44
N PRO A 75 -3.63 3.63 -19.59
CA PRO A 75 -5.04 3.31 -19.70
C PRO A 75 -5.39 2.14 -18.79
N SER A 76 -6.14 2.42 -17.73
CA SER A 76 -6.46 1.43 -16.69
C SER A 76 -7.65 1.87 -15.85
N ARG A 77 -8.22 0.93 -15.09
CA ARG A 77 -9.05 1.23 -13.92
C ARG A 77 -8.33 0.81 -12.64
N ARG A 78 -8.64 1.44 -11.51
CA ARG A 78 -8.26 0.88 -10.21
C ARG A 78 -9.06 -0.42 -9.97
N LEU A 79 -8.49 -1.33 -9.19
CA LEU A 79 -9.28 -2.45 -8.68
C LEU A 79 -10.35 -1.94 -7.72
N ARG A 80 -11.34 -2.79 -7.50
CA ARG A 80 -12.34 -2.65 -6.44
C ARG A 80 -12.07 -3.71 -5.37
N THR A 81 -12.58 -3.50 -4.17
CA THR A 81 -12.40 -4.43 -3.06
C THR A 81 -12.86 -5.85 -3.41
N GLU A 82 -13.93 -5.99 -4.20
CA GLU A 82 -14.42 -7.29 -4.68
C GLU A 82 -13.45 -7.99 -5.65
N ASP A 83 -12.66 -7.25 -6.43
CA ASP A 83 -11.69 -7.82 -7.36
C ASP A 83 -10.57 -8.57 -6.61
N LEU A 84 -10.25 -8.15 -5.37
CA LEU A 84 -9.16 -8.74 -4.57
C LEU A 84 -9.37 -10.23 -4.29
N ARG A 85 -10.63 -10.69 -4.26
CA ARG A 85 -10.99 -12.08 -3.96
C ARG A 85 -10.90 -13.01 -5.16
N ASP A 86 -10.83 -12.45 -6.36
CA ASP A 86 -10.66 -13.23 -7.56
C ASP A 86 -9.31 -13.97 -7.50
N PRO A 87 -9.27 -15.30 -7.68
CA PRO A 87 -8.06 -16.08 -7.49
C PRO A 87 -6.96 -15.72 -8.49
N ASP A 88 -7.29 -15.30 -9.72
CA ASP A 88 -6.31 -14.91 -10.73
C ASP A 88 -5.73 -13.53 -10.41
N ILE A 89 -6.57 -12.59 -9.96
CA ILE A 89 -6.13 -11.28 -9.48
C ILE A 89 -5.25 -11.43 -8.23
N SER A 90 -5.70 -12.19 -7.23
CA SER A 90 -4.98 -12.44 -5.98
C SER A 90 -3.61 -13.08 -6.23
N LYS A 91 -3.55 -14.06 -7.15
CA LYS A 91 -2.31 -14.67 -7.62
C LYS A 91 -1.36 -13.63 -8.24
N GLU A 92 -1.87 -12.78 -9.12
CA GLU A 92 -1.03 -11.80 -9.80
C GLU A 92 -0.51 -10.71 -8.84
N ILE A 93 -1.33 -10.29 -7.86
CA ILE A 93 -0.89 -9.41 -6.77
C ILE A 93 0.25 -10.08 -5.98
N ALA A 94 0.10 -11.35 -5.61
CA ALA A 94 1.14 -12.09 -4.89
C ALA A 94 2.48 -12.12 -5.63
N VAL A 95 2.45 -12.38 -6.95
CA VAL A 95 3.63 -12.36 -7.81
C VAL A 95 4.26 -10.97 -7.87
N LYS A 96 3.46 -9.91 -8.05
CA LYS A 96 3.97 -8.53 -8.12
C LYS A 96 4.54 -8.05 -6.81
N MET A 97 3.92 -8.38 -5.68
CA MET A 97 4.47 -8.11 -4.34
C MET A 97 5.78 -8.85 -4.12
N SER A 98 5.89 -10.12 -4.52
CA SER A 98 7.13 -10.90 -4.42
C SER A 98 8.28 -10.24 -5.20
N ARG A 99 8.01 -9.81 -6.44
CA ARG A 99 8.99 -9.04 -7.25
C ARG A 99 9.37 -7.71 -6.60
N PHE A 100 8.39 -6.99 -6.04
CA PHE A 100 8.60 -5.71 -5.36
C PHE A 100 9.50 -5.89 -4.12
N HIS A 101 9.22 -6.89 -3.29
CA HIS A 101 10.02 -7.26 -2.12
C HIS A 101 11.45 -7.67 -2.47
N GLY A 102 11.65 -8.26 -3.66
CA GLY A 102 12.96 -8.63 -4.18
C GLY A 102 13.82 -7.46 -4.66
N MET A 103 13.33 -6.22 -4.61
CA MET A 103 14.09 -5.05 -5.03
C MET A 103 15.16 -4.63 -4.03
N VAL A 104 16.37 -4.38 -4.54
CA VAL A 104 17.41 -3.68 -3.78
C VAL A 104 17.30 -2.20 -4.07
N MET A 105 16.86 -1.45 -3.06
CA MET A 105 16.71 0.01 -3.09
C MET A 105 17.80 0.72 -2.25
N PRO A 106 18.27 1.91 -2.65
CA PRO A 106 19.32 2.67 -1.98
C PRO A 106 18.80 3.46 -0.76
N PHE A 107 17.92 2.85 0.02
CA PHE A 107 17.35 3.43 1.25
C PHE A 107 17.87 2.70 2.49
N ASN A 108 17.55 3.26 3.66
CA ASN A 108 17.82 2.62 4.95
C ASN A 108 17.12 1.26 5.02
N LYS A 109 17.88 0.21 5.37
CA LYS A 109 17.42 -1.18 5.39
C LYS A 109 16.92 -1.62 6.76
N GLU A 110 17.07 -0.79 7.78
CA GLU A 110 16.53 -1.04 9.11
C GLU A 110 15.00 -0.81 9.11
N PRO A 111 14.18 -1.76 9.61
CA PRO A 111 12.72 -1.68 9.59
C PRO A 111 12.16 -0.74 10.67
N LYS A 112 12.66 0.50 10.70
CA LYS A 112 12.27 1.52 11.71
C LYS A 112 10.95 2.19 11.38
N TRP A 113 10.49 2.08 10.13
CA TRP A 113 9.32 2.81 9.64
C TRP A 113 8.04 2.46 10.40
N LEU A 114 7.74 1.17 10.59
CA LEU A 114 6.47 0.74 11.20
C LEU A 114 6.33 1.27 12.63
N PHE A 115 7.24 0.87 13.52
CA PHE A 115 7.17 1.25 14.92
C PHE A 115 7.48 2.73 15.17
N GLY A 116 8.46 3.30 14.46
CA GLY A 116 8.79 4.72 14.61
C GLY A 116 7.63 5.63 14.21
N THR A 117 6.88 5.25 13.17
CA THR A 117 5.67 5.98 12.76
C THR A 117 4.54 5.84 13.79
N MET A 118 4.28 4.63 14.29
CA MET A 118 3.25 4.41 15.33
C MET A 118 3.56 5.16 16.62
N GLU A 119 4.81 5.17 17.07
CA GLU A 119 5.27 5.95 18.24
C GLU A 119 5.08 7.46 18.02
N TRP A 120 5.43 7.95 16.83
CA TRP A 120 5.19 9.34 16.46
C TRP A 120 3.69 9.66 16.47
N TYR A 121 2.83 8.80 15.90
CA TYR A 121 1.38 8.99 15.93
C TYR A 121 0.85 9.04 17.35
N LEU A 122 1.23 8.09 18.20
CA LEU A 122 0.81 8.03 19.60
C LEU A 122 1.19 9.29 20.37
N LYS A 123 2.40 9.83 20.14
CA LYS A 123 2.82 11.11 20.74
C LYS A 123 1.89 12.24 20.33
N GLN A 124 1.58 12.38 19.03
CA GLN A 124 0.67 13.42 18.53
C GLN A 124 -0.75 13.24 19.07
N ILE A 125 -1.23 12.00 19.17
CA ILE A 125 -2.55 11.66 19.72
C ILE A 125 -2.66 12.03 21.21
N SER A 126 -1.58 11.91 21.98
CA SER A 126 -1.59 12.21 23.41
C SER A 126 -1.90 13.68 23.73
N GLU A 127 -1.56 14.58 22.81
CA GLU A 127 -1.77 16.03 22.92
C GLU A 127 -3.09 16.48 22.24
N LEU A 128 -3.82 15.54 21.63
CA LEU A 128 -4.93 15.83 20.74
C LEU A 128 -6.24 16.05 21.51
N THR A 129 -7.06 16.97 20.98
CA THR A 129 -8.43 17.23 21.45
C THR A 129 -9.35 17.62 20.29
N PHE A 130 -10.64 17.31 20.44
CA PHE A 130 -11.68 17.61 19.46
C PHE A 130 -12.68 18.62 20.02
N PRO A 131 -13.03 19.68 19.26
CA PRO A 131 -14.00 20.68 19.69
C PRO A 131 -15.45 20.15 19.60
N GLU A 132 -15.71 19.21 18.69
CA GLU A 132 -17.02 18.61 18.49
C GLU A 132 -17.29 17.52 19.53
N GLU A 133 -18.45 17.57 20.19
CA GLU A 133 -18.79 16.66 21.30
C GLU A 133 -18.86 15.19 20.85
N GLU A 134 -19.38 14.92 19.66
CA GLU A 134 -19.47 13.55 19.12
C GLU A 134 -18.07 12.97 18.87
N GLN A 135 -17.18 13.72 18.20
CA GLN A 135 -15.80 13.32 17.98
C GLN A 135 -15.05 13.10 19.30
N LEU A 136 -15.25 13.99 20.27
CA LEU A 136 -14.65 13.87 21.59
C LEU A 136 -15.11 12.61 22.33
N LYS A 137 -16.41 12.24 22.21
CA LYS A 137 -16.94 10.99 22.78
C LYS A 137 -16.28 9.75 22.16
N LYS A 138 -16.19 9.69 20.83
CA LYS A 138 -15.52 8.58 20.12
C LYS A 138 -14.04 8.49 20.49
N PHE A 139 -13.36 9.63 20.52
CA PHE A 139 -11.95 9.70 20.91
C PHE A 139 -11.71 9.26 22.36
N ASN A 140 -12.57 9.68 23.30
CA ASN A 140 -12.49 9.26 24.69
C ASN A 140 -12.74 7.75 24.84
N HIS A 141 -13.64 7.18 24.04
CA HIS A 141 -13.83 5.73 23.99
C HIS A 141 -12.55 5.01 23.52
N LEU A 142 -11.90 5.48 22.46
CA LEU A 142 -10.62 4.93 21.98
C LEU A 142 -9.51 5.01 23.04
N LYS A 143 -9.48 6.09 23.85
CA LYS A 143 -8.53 6.21 24.97
C LYS A 143 -8.71 5.13 26.05
N THR A 144 -9.90 4.53 26.18
CA THR A 144 -10.15 3.48 27.19
C THR A 144 -9.35 2.21 26.93
N TYR A 145 -8.92 1.97 25.69
CA TYR A 145 -8.07 0.83 25.33
C TYR A 145 -6.62 0.98 25.78
N ASN A 146 -6.20 2.14 26.29
CA ASN A 146 -4.81 2.41 26.66
C ASN A 146 -3.82 2.06 25.53
N LEU A 147 -3.90 2.84 24.43
CA LEU A 147 -3.13 2.60 23.20
C LEU A 147 -1.61 2.48 23.41
N GLN A 148 -1.05 3.07 24.47
CA GLN A 148 0.37 2.91 24.81
C GLN A 148 0.70 1.48 25.26
N GLU A 149 -0.15 0.86 26.08
CA GLU A 149 0.04 -0.52 26.52
C GLU A 149 -0.26 -1.51 25.40
N GLU A 150 -1.25 -1.23 24.56
CA GLU A 150 -1.54 -2.01 23.35
C GLU A 150 -0.35 -1.99 22.38
N MET A 151 0.28 -0.83 22.17
CA MET A 151 1.47 -0.69 21.35
C MET A 151 2.64 -1.54 21.89
N LYS A 152 2.83 -1.55 23.21
CA LYS A 152 3.85 -2.37 23.86
C LYS A 152 3.57 -3.86 23.68
N SER A 153 2.33 -4.28 23.90
CA SER A 153 1.88 -5.67 23.73
C SER A 153 2.07 -6.14 22.28
N LEU A 154 1.69 -5.29 21.32
CA LEU A 154 1.89 -5.54 19.89
C LEU A 154 3.38 -5.67 19.56
N ARG A 155 4.23 -4.76 20.07
CA ARG A 155 5.67 -4.82 19.87
C ARG A 155 6.27 -6.15 20.37
N GLU A 156 5.93 -6.57 21.59
CA GLU A 156 6.42 -7.84 22.17
C GLU A 156 5.98 -9.05 21.33
N LEU A 157 4.74 -9.05 20.82
CA LEU A 157 4.25 -10.09 19.92
C LEU A 157 5.03 -10.13 18.60
N LEU A 158 5.29 -8.99 17.98
CA LEU A 158 5.98 -8.94 16.69
C LEU A 158 7.49 -9.17 16.80
N GLU A 159 8.13 -8.79 17.91
CA GLU A 159 9.53 -9.13 18.21
C GLU A 159 9.72 -10.65 18.36
N SER A 160 8.70 -11.37 18.84
CA SER A 160 8.67 -12.85 18.87
C SER A 160 8.14 -13.49 17.58
N THR A 161 7.98 -12.71 16.51
CA THR A 161 7.48 -13.18 15.21
C THR A 161 8.50 -12.84 14.12
N PRO A 162 9.41 -13.76 13.76
CA PRO A 162 10.38 -13.52 12.69
C PRO A 162 9.67 -13.17 11.39
N SER A 163 10.08 -12.06 10.77
CA SER A 163 9.66 -11.66 9.43
C SER A 163 10.88 -11.11 8.69
N PRO A 164 11.18 -11.57 7.46
CA PRO A 164 12.22 -10.97 6.65
C PRO A 164 11.98 -9.47 6.45
N VAL A 165 13.06 -8.69 6.49
CA VAL A 165 13.04 -7.27 6.13
C VAL A 165 13.28 -7.14 4.63
N VAL A 166 12.31 -6.58 3.93
CA VAL A 166 12.29 -6.44 2.46
C VAL A 166 11.83 -5.04 2.10
N PHE A 167 11.95 -4.64 0.83
CA PHE A 167 11.39 -3.37 0.39
C PHE A 167 9.88 -3.52 0.19
N CYS A 168 9.09 -2.98 1.11
CA CYS A 168 7.63 -3.11 1.13
C CYS A 168 6.96 -1.89 0.51
N HIS A 169 5.77 -2.10 -0.07
CA HIS A 169 4.91 -1.03 -0.53
C HIS A 169 4.25 -0.30 0.66
N ASN A 170 3.86 -1.08 1.68
CA ASN A 170 3.16 -0.71 2.91
C ASN A 170 1.69 -0.26 2.74
N ASP A 171 1.15 -0.25 1.52
CA ASP A 171 -0.22 0.22 1.23
C ASP A 171 -0.80 -0.42 -0.05
N VAL A 172 -0.76 -1.76 -0.12
CA VAL A 172 -1.29 -2.52 -1.27
C VAL A 172 -2.82 -2.68 -1.18
N GLN A 173 -3.54 -1.57 -1.18
CA GLN A 173 -5.01 -1.54 -1.29
C GLN A 173 -5.49 -1.55 -2.74
N GLU A 174 -6.78 -1.83 -2.99
CA GLU A 174 -7.34 -1.91 -4.35
C GLU A 174 -7.16 -0.62 -5.16
N GLY A 175 -7.15 0.53 -4.49
CA GLY A 175 -6.91 1.81 -5.11
C GLY A 175 -5.52 1.88 -5.74
N ASN A 176 -4.52 1.26 -5.14
CA ASN A 176 -3.12 1.32 -5.57
C ASN A 176 -2.76 0.21 -6.56
N ILE A 177 -3.75 -0.51 -7.08
CA ILE A 177 -3.58 -1.57 -8.06
C ILE A 177 -4.38 -1.21 -9.31
N LEU A 178 -3.68 -1.01 -10.42
CA LEU A 178 -4.27 -0.73 -11.72
C LEU A 178 -4.51 -2.01 -12.50
N LEU A 179 -5.73 -2.22 -12.99
CA LEU A 179 -6.04 -3.18 -14.05
C LEU A 179 -5.85 -2.51 -15.42
N LEU A 180 -4.88 -2.98 -16.18
CA LEU A 180 -4.46 -2.46 -17.47
C LEU A 180 -5.49 -2.79 -18.55
N ALA A 181 -5.96 -1.76 -19.27
CA ALA A 181 -6.95 -1.93 -20.33
C ALA A 181 -6.38 -2.71 -21.52
N GLY A 182 -7.17 -3.61 -22.11
CA GLY A 182 -6.76 -4.46 -23.23
C GLY A 182 -5.92 -5.68 -22.81
N HIS A 183 -5.58 -5.80 -21.53
CA HIS A 183 -4.90 -6.96 -20.95
C HIS A 183 -5.88 -7.87 -20.18
N GLU A 184 -7.20 -7.58 -20.18
CA GLU A 184 -8.17 -8.32 -19.37
C GLU A 184 -8.20 -9.82 -19.73
N ALA A 185 -7.99 -10.16 -21.00
CA ALA A 185 -7.96 -11.53 -21.51
C ALA A 185 -6.59 -12.23 -21.38
N SER A 186 -5.53 -11.52 -20.95
CA SER A 186 -4.21 -12.13 -20.72
C SER A 186 -4.29 -13.20 -19.62
N SER A 187 -3.27 -14.03 -19.43
CA SER A 187 -3.15 -14.88 -18.23
C SER A 187 -2.21 -14.28 -17.18
N SER A 188 -1.52 -13.19 -17.51
CA SER A 188 -0.51 -12.53 -16.67
C SER A 188 -0.29 -11.07 -17.10
N ASP A 189 0.35 -10.27 -16.24
CA ASP A 189 0.72 -8.87 -16.50
C ASP A 189 -0.47 -7.98 -16.89
N LYS A 190 -1.57 -8.15 -16.16
CA LYS A 190 -2.75 -7.27 -16.20
C LYS A 190 -2.70 -6.18 -15.14
N LEU A 191 -1.90 -6.36 -14.09
CA LEU A 191 -1.89 -5.50 -12.93
C LEU A 191 -0.63 -4.63 -12.89
N MET A 192 -0.74 -3.46 -12.27
CA MET A 192 0.40 -2.62 -11.91
C MET A 192 0.19 -2.02 -10.54
N LEU A 193 1.18 -2.17 -9.66
CA LEU A 193 1.23 -1.46 -8.39
C LEU A 193 1.65 -0.01 -8.64
N ILE A 194 1.03 0.93 -7.93
CA ILE A 194 1.31 2.37 -8.03
C ILE A 194 1.22 3.01 -6.63
N ASP A 195 1.62 4.27 -6.53
CA ASP A 195 1.49 5.09 -5.31
C ASP A 195 2.34 4.60 -4.13
N PHE A 196 3.65 4.69 -4.32
CA PHE A 196 4.67 4.17 -3.41
C PHE A 196 5.03 5.12 -2.26
N GLU A 197 4.12 6.01 -1.86
CA GLU A 197 4.41 7.09 -0.89
C GLU A 197 4.79 6.57 0.50
N TYR A 198 4.25 5.41 0.89
CA TYR A 198 4.56 4.75 2.15
C TYR A 198 5.71 3.73 2.04
N SER A 199 6.27 3.52 0.85
CA SER A 199 7.23 2.44 0.61
C SER A 199 8.54 2.64 1.37
N SER A 200 9.01 1.57 2.02
CA SER A 200 10.23 1.57 2.81
C SER A 200 10.71 0.14 3.03
N TYR A 201 11.93 -0.04 3.54
CA TYR A 201 12.30 -1.35 4.07
C TYR A 201 11.50 -1.62 5.35
N ASN A 202 10.72 -2.70 5.34
CA ASN A 202 9.83 -3.09 6.42
C ASN A 202 9.70 -4.62 6.46
N TYR A 203 8.94 -5.13 7.41
CA TYR A 203 8.66 -6.54 7.56
C TYR A 203 7.73 -7.03 6.44
N ARG A 204 8.12 -8.10 5.73
CA ARG A 204 7.28 -8.79 4.73
C ARG A 204 5.88 -9.09 5.28
N GLY A 205 5.80 -9.58 6.52
CA GLY A 205 4.54 -9.90 7.18
C GLY A 205 3.59 -8.70 7.23
N PHE A 206 4.11 -7.48 7.39
CA PHE A 206 3.31 -6.26 7.39
C PHE A 206 2.66 -6.01 6.03
N ASP A 207 3.43 -6.05 4.95
CA ASP A 207 2.90 -5.67 3.63
C ASP A 207 1.79 -6.63 3.17
N ILE A 208 2.01 -7.94 3.37
CA ILE A 208 1.02 -8.97 3.03
C ILE A 208 -0.16 -8.95 4.01
N GLY A 209 0.11 -8.80 5.32
CA GLY A 209 -0.92 -8.72 6.35
C GLY A 209 -1.84 -7.51 6.13
N ASN A 210 -1.25 -6.36 5.78
CA ASN A 210 -1.96 -5.16 5.39
C ASN A 210 -2.84 -5.41 4.16
N HIS A 211 -2.28 -5.99 3.09
CA HIS A 211 -3.05 -6.34 1.91
C HIS A 211 -4.27 -7.21 2.22
N PHE A 212 -4.15 -8.18 3.14
CA PHE A 212 -5.29 -9.00 3.58
C PHE A 212 -6.32 -8.20 4.39
N CYS A 213 -5.89 -7.24 5.21
CA CYS A 213 -6.80 -6.32 5.88
C CYS A 213 -7.64 -5.52 4.89
N GLU A 214 -7.09 -5.10 3.74
CA GLU A 214 -7.81 -4.33 2.72
C GLU A 214 -8.98 -5.09 2.06
N TRP A 215 -9.06 -6.42 2.19
CA TRP A 215 -10.21 -7.19 1.71
C TRP A 215 -11.50 -6.90 2.50
N VAL A 216 -11.34 -6.36 3.71
CA VAL A 216 -12.42 -6.03 4.65
C VAL A 216 -13.02 -4.65 4.36
N TYR A 217 -12.23 -3.71 3.85
CA TYR A 217 -12.59 -2.30 3.75
C TYR A 217 -12.92 -1.91 2.31
N ASN A 218 -14.13 -1.41 2.09
CA ASN A 218 -14.54 -0.87 0.80
C ASN A 218 -14.69 0.66 0.88
N TYR A 219 -13.81 1.37 0.18
CA TYR A 219 -13.74 2.84 0.17
C TYR A 219 -14.57 3.50 -0.93
N THR A 220 -15.34 2.72 -1.71
CA THR A 220 -16.21 3.25 -2.79
C THR A 220 -17.62 3.58 -2.31
N HIS A 221 -17.86 3.48 -1.00
CA HIS A 221 -19.16 3.78 -0.41
C HIS A 221 -19.48 5.28 -0.54
N ASP A 222 -20.62 5.61 -1.12
CA ASP A 222 -21.01 6.97 -1.51
C ASP A 222 -21.69 7.78 -0.38
N SER A 223 -22.02 7.12 0.72
CA SER A 223 -22.58 7.74 1.93
C SER A 223 -21.62 7.69 3.11
N TRP A 224 -21.77 8.64 4.05
CA TRP A 224 -21.06 8.63 5.33
C TRP A 224 -21.10 7.24 5.99
N PRO A 225 -19.97 6.69 6.47
CA PRO A 225 -18.65 7.31 6.68
C PRO A 225 -17.71 7.30 5.45
N PHE A 226 -18.24 7.05 4.25
CA PHE A 226 -17.51 6.91 2.98
C PHE A 226 -16.62 5.66 2.89
N PHE A 227 -16.84 4.70 3.78
CA PHE A 227 -16.33 3.35 3.67
C PHE A 227 -17.31 2.36 4.30
N LYS A 228 -17.14 1.08 3.98
CA LYS A 228 -17.82 -0.04 4.65
C LYS A 228 -16.80 -1.10 5.05
N ALA A 229 -16.77 -1.46 6.32
CA ALA A 229 -16.03 -2.61 6.82
C ALA A 229 -16.93 -3.84 6.88
N SER A 230 -16.46 -4.96 6.32
CA SER A 230 -17.13 -6.27 6.37
C SER A 230 -16.12 -7.33 6.80
N PRO A 231 -15.89 -7.52 8.11
CA PRO A 231 -14.86 -8.42 8.64
C PRO A 231 -14.98 -9.87 8.14
N GLU A 232 -16.19 -10.31 7.81
CA GLU A 232 -16.48 -11.60 7.18
C GLU A 232 -15.76 -11.83 5.83
N ASN A 233 -15.22 -10.76 5.25
CA ASN A 233 -14.52 -10.78 3.97
C ASN A 233 -13.00 -10.93 4.07
N TYR A 234 -12.44 -10.94 5.28
CA TYR A 234 -11.03 -11.24 5.48
C TYR A 234 -10.69 -12.59 4.81
N PRO A 235 -9.55 -12.73 4.09
CA PRO A 235 -9.27 -13.93 3.31
C PRO A 235 -9.28 -15.17 4.20
N SER A 236 -10.04 -16.18 3.79
CA SER A 236 -10.04 -17.49 4.44
C SER A 236 -8.65 -18.14 4.36
N ARG A 237 -8.37 -19.13 5.23
CA ARG A 237 -7.10 -19.86 5.19
C ARG A 237 -6.75 -20.40 3.80
N GLN A 238 -7.74 -20.85 3.04
CA GLN A 238 -7.53 -21.33 1.66
C GLN A 238 -7.07 -20.21 0.72
N GLN A 239 -7.67 -19.02 0.82
CA GLN A 239 -7.29 -17.86 0.02
C GLN A 239 -5.91 -17.32 0.42
N GLN A 240 -5.60 -17.30 1.72
CA GLN A 240 -4.27 -16.92 2.20
C GLN A 240 -3.20 -17.89 1.69
N LEU A 241 -3.44 -19.21 1.75
CA LEU A 241 -2.52 -20.21 1.21
C LEU A 241 -2.34 -20.08 -0.31
N HIS A 242 -3.41 -19.80 -1.04
CA HIS A 242 -3.34 -19.53 -2.48
C HIS A 242 -2.39 -18.36 -2.78
N PHE A 243 -2.56 -17.25 -2.06
CA PHE A 243 -1.67 -16.09 -2.17
C PHE A 243 -0.22 -16.43 -1.80
N VAL A 244 -0.01 -17.05 -0.62
CA VAL A 244 1.33 -17.42 -0.11
C VAL A 244 2.06 -18.34 -1.08
N ARG A 245 1.39 -19.34 -1.66
CA ARG A 245 2.00 -20.26 -2.64
C ARG A 245 2.49 -19.54 -3.89
N HIS A 246 1.69 -18.62 -4.41
CA HIS A 246 2.09 -17.86 -5.59
C HIS A 246 3.19 -16.84 -5.30
N TYR A 247 3.13 -16.20 -4.12
CA TYR A 247 4.21 -15.33 -3.63
C TYR A 247 5.53 -16.10 -3.50
N LEU A 248 5.49 -17.25 -2.83
CA LEU A 248 6.66 -18.09 -2.60
C LEU A 248 7.17 -18.71 -3.90
N SER A 249 6.31 -19.13 -4.82
CA SER A 249 6.73 -19.67 -6.11
C SER A 249 7.53 -18.65 -6.94
N GLU A 250 7.14 -17.37 -6.91
CA GLU A 250 7.89 -16.30 -7.58
C GLU A 250 9.24 -16.02 -6.89
N ASP A 251 9.28 -16.08 -5.54
CA ASP A 251 10.52 -15.89 -4.77
C ASP A 251 11.47 -17.09 -4.93
N SER A 252 10.91 -18.30 -4.92
CA SER A 252 11.60 -19.60 -5.01
C SER A 252 12.06 -19.94 -6.43
N GLY A 253 11.61 -19.23 -7.47
CA GLY A 253 12.31 -19.25 -8.77
C GLY A 253 13.80 -18.88 -8.67
N ARG A 254 14.27 -18.49 -7.48
CA ARG A 254 15.65 -18.18 -7.07
C ARG A 254 16.27 -19.19 -6.08
N ARG A 255 15.55 -20.22 -5.61
CA ARG A 255 16.03 -21.24 -4.64
C ARG A 255 15.58 -22.66 -5.06
N GLY A 256 16.45 -23.65 -4.88
CA GLY A 256 16.24 -25.02 -5.38
C GLY A 256 15.05 -25.78 -4.75
N ASP A 257 14.79 -27.00 -5.24
CA ASP A 257 13.64 -27.84 -4.85
C ASP A 257 13.54 -28.08 -3.34
N THR A 258 12.35 -27.81 -2.77
CA THR A 258 11.95 -28.11 -1.39
C THR A 258 11.04 -29.34 -1.33
N THR A 259 11.08 -30.09 -0.23
CA THR A 259 10.16 -31.22 -0.02
C THR A 259 8.74 -30.73 0.30
N HIS A 260 7.73 -31.58 0.10
CA HIS A 260 6.34 -31.23 0.46
C HIS A 260 6.15 -30.90 1.94
N GLU A 261 6.85 -31.60 2.84
CA GLU A 261 6.79 -31.34 4.29
C GLU A 261 7.42 -29.99 4.64
N GLU A 262 8.55 -29.66 4.03
CA GLU A 262 9.22 -28.37 4.21
C GLU A 262 8.33 -27.23 3.69
N GLN A 263 7.75 -27.40 2.51
CA GLN A 263 6.83 -26.42 1.92
C GLN A 263 5.61 -26.17 2.83
N ALA A 264 5.01 -27.23 3.38
CA ALA A 264 3.88 -27.09 4.29
C ALA A 264 4.27 -26.35 5.59
N ARG A 265 5.48 -26.60 6.12
CA ARG A 265 6.00 -25.87 7.29
C ARG A 265 6.20 -24.38 6.98
N ILE A 266 6.84 -24.06 5.86
CA ILE A 266 7.07 -22.66 5.42
C ILE A 266 5.72 -21.94 5.24
N GLU A 267 4.74 -22.60 4.63
CA GLU A 267 3.39 -22.05 4.46
C GLU A 267 2.75 -21.70 5.83
N GLU A 268 2.81 -22.60 6.81
CA GLU A 268 2.19 -22.38 8.12
C GLU A 268 2.90 -21.29 8.95
N GLU A 269 4.23 -21.27 8.91
CA GLU A 269 5.04 -20.22 9.55
C GLU A 269 4.70 -18.85 8.94
N MET A 270 4.61 -18.78 7.60
CA MET A 270 4.28 -17.54 6.90
C MET A 270 2.83 -17.08 7.16
N LEU A 271 1.86 -18.00 7.28
CA LEU A 271 0.50 -17.63 7.70
C LEU A 271 0.51 -17.02 9.11
N THR A 272 1.26 -17.61 10.05
CA THR A 272 1.36 -17.08 11.42
C THR A 272 2.00 -15.71 11.43
N GLU A 273 3.09 -15.51 10.69
CA GLU A 273 3.75 -14.21 10.49
C GLU A 273 2.75 -13.17 9.98
N ILE A 274 2.10 -13.43 8.83
CA ILE A 274 1.20 -12.49 8.16
C ILE A 274 0.04 -12.09 9.07
N ASN A 275 -0.62 -13.06 9.72
CA ASN A 275 -1.80 -12.77 10.55
C ASN A 275 -1.44 -12.02 11.84
N ARG A 276 -0.24 -12.21 12.39
CA ARG A 276 0.24 -11.38 13.52
C ARG A 276 0.53 -9.96 13.08
N PHE A 277 1.16 -9.77 11.92
CA PHE A 277 1.42 -8.45 11.37
C PHE A 277 0.16 -7.73 10.86
N ALA A 278 -0.92 -8.45 10.53
CA ALA A 278 -2.23 -7.85 10.25
C ALA A 278 -2.77 -7.06 11.46
N LEU A 279 -2.46 -7.47 12.69
CA LEU A 279 -2.77 -6.68 13.89
C LEU A 279 -2.05 -5.33 13.87
N ALA A 280 -0.82 -5.30 13.37
CA ALA A 280 -0.05 -4.08 13.22
C ALA A 280 -0.64 -3.15 12.16
N SER A 281 -1.18 -3.69 11.07
CA SER A 281 -1.92 -2.92 10.06
C SER A 281 -3.13 -2.21 10.69
N HIS A 282 -3.98 -2.95 11.40
CA HIS A 282 -5.14 -2.35 12.09
C HIS A 282 -4.73 -1.26 13.09
N PHE A 283 -3.70 -1.52 13.89
CA PHE A 283 -3.22 -0.55 14.87
C PHE A 283 -2.64 0.69 14.19
N PHE A 284 -1.79 0.52 13.18
CA PHE A 284 -1.17 1.60 12.41
C PHE A 284 -2.21 2.51 11.77
N TRP A 285 -3.15 1.95 10.99
CA TRP A 285 -4.15 2.75 10.29
C TRP A 285 -5.21 3.32 11.22
N GLY A 286 -5.49 2.65 12.35
CA GLY A 286 -6.31 3.21 13.42
C GLY A 286 -5.70 4.48 14.01
N LEU A 287 -4.41 4.46 14.36
CA LEU A 287 -3.69 5.64 14.84
C LEU A 287 -3.62 6.75 13.78
N TRP A 288 -3.31 6.39 12.54
CA TRP A 288 -3.33 7.32 11.41
C TRP A 288 -4.70 8.00 11.28
N SER A 289 -5.79 7.24 11.35
CA SER A 289 -7.15 7.74 11.19
C SER A 289 -7.52 8.74 12.30
N ILE A 290 -7.16 8.46 13.56
CA ILE A 290 -7.37 9.38 14.69
C ILE A 290 -6.71 10.74 14.42
N LEU A 291 -5.49 10.75 13.88
CA LEU A 291 -4.80 11.99 13.52
C LEU A 291 -5.46 12.70 12.35
N GLN A 292 -5.82 11.96 11.29
CA GLN A 292 -6.49 12.53 10.12
C GLN A 292 -7.82 13.19 10.47
N ALA A 293 -8.56 12.67 11.46
CA ALA A 293 -9.79 13.31 11.94
C ALA A 293 -9.57 14.77 12.39
N LYS A 294 -8.34 15.13 12.80
CA LYS A 294 -8.00 16.49 13.23
C LYS A 294 -7.40 17.34 12.11
N ILE A 295 -6.56 16.77 11.25
CA ILE A 295 -5.72 17.52 10.30
C ILE A 295 -6.25 17.48 8.85
N SER A 296 -7.04 16.47 8.51
CA SER A 296 -7.50 16.25 7.14
C SER A 296 -8.64 17.20 6.80
N THR A 297 -8.61 17.75 5.60
CA THR A 297 -9.73 18.51 5.00
C THR A 297 -10.65 17.62 4.18
N ILE A 298 -10.34 16.34 4.08
CA ILE A 298 -11.07 15.34 3.31
C ILE A 298 -12.33 14.95 4.08
N LYS A 299 -13.47 14.93 3.38
CA LYS A 299 -14.72 14.44 3.96
C LYS A 299 -14.68 12.90 4.02
N PHE A 300 -14.25 12.37 5.15
CA PHE A 300 -14.18 10.93 5.43
C PHE A 300 -14.45 10.67 6.93
N GLY A 301 -15.09 9.54 7.26
CA GLY A 301 -15.43 9.20 8.64
C GLY A 301 -14.26 8.61 9.42
N TYR A 302 -13.27 9.44 9.73
CA TYR A 302 -12.03 9.03 10.40
C TYR A 302 -12.18 8.54 11.87
N LEU A 303 -13.21 9.03 12.59
CA LEU A 303 -13.53 8.68 13.98
C LEU A 303 -14.85 7.93 14.10
#